data_AF-P0C903-F1
#
_entry.id   AF-P0C903-F1
#
_cell.length_a   1.000
_cell.length_b   1.000
_cell.length_c   1.000
_cell.angle_alpha   90.00
_cell.angle_beta   90.00
_cell.angle_gamma   90.00
#
_symmetry.space_group_name_H-M   'P 1'
#
loop_
_entity.id
_entity.type
_entity.pdbx_description
1 polymer ?
#
loop_
_entity_poly.entity_id
_entity_poly.type
_entity_poly.pdbx_seq_one_letter_code
_entity_poly.pdbx_strand_id
1 'polypeptide(L)' 'MKLTCVLIIAVLFLTACQLVTADYSGDEQQYRAMRLIDAMRNFGDTRSCGRRGKPCPCCRGFRCTGSFCRKWQ' A
#
# COMPACT_ATOMS: atom_id res chain seq x y z
N MET A 1 29.72 32.59 28.46
CA MET A 1 28.73 31.52 28.76
C MET A 1 27.42 31.61 27.97
N LYS A 2 27.06 32.72 27.30
CA LYS A 2 25.83 32.80 26.46
C LYS A 2 26.03 32.26 25.03
N LEU A 3 27.20 32.51 24.44
CA LEU A 3 27.50 32.12 23.05
C LEU A 3 27.50 30.60 22.86
N THR A 4 28.05 29.85 23.80
CA THR A 4 28.11 28.37 23.73
C THR A 4 26.72 27.76 23.69
N CYS A 5 25.77 28.25 24.49
CA CYS A 5 24.38 27.76 24.45
C CYS A 5 23.72 28.06 23.09
N VAL A 6 23.91 29.27 22.55
CA VAL A 6 23.34 29.63 21.23
C VAL A 6 23.93 28.76 20.12
N LEU A 7 25.24 28.48 20.16
CA LEU A 7 25.90 27.59 19.20
C LEU A 7 25.36 26.16 19.29
N ILE A 8 25.18 25.61 20.49
CA ILE A 8 24.61 24.27 20.67
C ILE A 8 23.20 24.19 20.09
N ILE A 9 22.35 25.18 20.39
CA ILE A 9 20.97 25.22 19.85
C ILE A 9 21.00 25.32 18.32
N ALA A 10 21.83 26.20 17.75
CA ALA A 10 21.94 26.35 16.29
C ALA A 10 22.39 25.05 15.60
N VAL A 11 23.37 24.34 16.17
CA VAL A 11 23.84 23.04 15.65
C VAL A 11 22.74 22.00 15.73
N LEU A 12 22.00 21.91 16.85
CA LEU A 12 20.88 20.98 16.99
C LEU A 12 19.79 21.21 15.93
N PHE A 13 19.42 22.47 15.69
CA PHE A 13 18.46 22.83 14.65
C PHE A 13 18.95 22.44 13.25
N LEU A 14 20.22 22.71 12.92
CA LEU A 14 20.81 22.32 11.64
C LEU A 14 20.82 20.81 11.45
N THR A 15 21.20 20.04 12.48
CA THR A 15 21.19 18.57 12.43
C THR A 15 19.79 18.02 12.25
N ALA A 16 18.79 18.59 12.94
CA ALA A 16 17.39 18.20 12.78
C ALA A 16 16.88 18.51 11.36
N CYS A 17 17.16 19.69 10.80
CA CYS A 17 16.77 20.04 9.43
C CYS A 17 17.40 19.11 8.37
N GLN A 18 18.66 18.74 8.55
CA GLN A 18 19.33 17.80 7.65
C GLN A 18 18.79 16.37 7.79
N LEU A 19 18.52 15.91 9.03
CA LEU A 19 17.91 14.61 9.28
C LEU A 19 16.53 14.51 8.63
N VAL A 20 15.72 15.56 8.77
CA VAL A 20 14.38 15.67 8.16
C VAL A 20 14.48 15.67 6.63
N THR A 21 15.47 16.34 6.04
CA THR A 21 15.66 16.33 4.58
C THR A 21 16.11 14.95 4.06
N ALA A 22 16.92 14.22 4.83
CA ALA A 22 17.27 12.83 4.53
C ALA A 22 16.06 11.88 4.65
N ASP A 23 15.18 12.11 5.62
CA ASP A 23 13.93 11.36 5.78
C ASP A 23 12.91 11.66 4.66
N TYR A 24 12.82 12.92 4.23
CA TYR A 24 12.00 13.31 3.07
C TYR A 24 12.56 12.78 1.74
N SER A 25 13.86 12.48 1.64
CA SER A 25 14.40 11.68 0.52
C SER A 25 13.95 10.22 0.57
N GLY A 26 13.53 9.74 1.76
CA GLY A 26 12.92 8.43 1.98
C GLY A 26 11.43 8.36 1.61
N ASP A 27 10.75 9.48 1.36
CA ASP A 27 9.36 9.45 0.87
C ASP A 27 9.25 8.82 -0.52
N GLU A 28 10.32 8.82 -1.32
CA GLU A 28 10.38 8.01 -2.55
C GLU A 28 10.34 6.50 -2.25
N GLN A 29 10.89 6.04 -1.12
CA GLN A 29 10.76 4.65 -0.68
C GLN A 29 9.36 4.36 -0.15
N GLN A 30 8.71 5.29 0.57
CA GLN A 30 7.33 5.11 1.01
C GLN A 30 6.37 5.00 -0.18
N TYR A 31 6.53 5.85 -1.20
CA TYR A 31 5.75 5.77 -2.43
C TYR A 31 5.99 4.44 -3.19
N ARG A 32 7.23 3.94 -3.23
CA ARG A 32 7.55 2.64 -3.83
C ARG A 32 6.97 1.46 -3.04
N ALA A 33 7.05 1.50 -1.70
CA ALA A 33 6.47 0.47 -0.84
C ALA A 33 4.94 0.44 -0.98
N MET A 34 4.29 1.60 -1.03
CA MET A 34 2.85 1.70 -1.23
C MET A 34 2.43 1.21 -2.62
N ARG A 35 3.18 1.55 -3.69
CA ARG A 35 2.95 0.97 -5.03
C ARG A 35 3.10 -0.55 -5.07
N LEU A 36 4.05 -1.11 -4.32
CA LEU A 36 4.22 -2.57 -4.22
C LEU A 36 3.04 -3.21 -3.47
N ILE A 37 2.54 -2.59 -2.40
CA ILE A 37 1.37 -3.06 -1.67
C ILE A 37 0.12 -3.01 -2.57
N ASP A 38 -0.10 -1.93 -3.31
CA ASP A 38 -1.21 -1.84 -4.26
C ASP A 38 -1.06 -2.80 -5.44
N ALA A 39 0.15 -3.03 -5.95
CA ALA A 39 0.40 -4.07 -6.95
C ALA A 39 0.06 -5.47 -6.40
N MET A 40 0.50 -5.79 -5.18
CA MET A 40 0.19 -7.08 -4.53
C MET A 40 -1.32 -7.24 -4.27
N ARG A 41 -2.02 -6.18 -3.90
CA ARG A 41 -3.49 -6.18 -3.74
C ARG A 41 -4.20 -6.46 -5.06
N ASN A 42 -3.73 -5.86 -6.16
CA ASN A 42 -4.28 -6.10 -7.50
C ASN A 42 -3.96 -7.53 -8.01
N PHE A 43 -2.82 -8.11 -7.62
CA PHE A 43 -2.55 -9.53 -7.90
C PHE A 43 -3.46 -10.48 -7.12
N GLY A 44 -3.89 -10.11 -5.91
CA GLY A 44 -4.80 -10.90 -5.07
C GLY A 44 -6.23 -11.03 -5.60
N ASP A 45 -6.67 -10.14 -6.50
CA ASP A 45 -8.00 -10.20 -7.12
C ASP A 45 -8.04 -11.04 -8.41
N THR A 46 -6.94 -11.72 -8.75
CA THR A 46 -6.95 -12.80 -9.75
C THR A 46 -7.60 -14.09 -9.23
N ARG A 47 -8.54 -14.01 -8.27
CA ARG A 47 -9.48 -15.10 -8.04
C ARG A 47 -10.36 -15.22 -9.28
N SER A 48 -9.90 -16.05 -10.21
CA SER A 48 -10.65 -16.44 -11.41
C SER A 48 -12.06 -16.79 -10.98
N CYS A 49 -13.00 -15.95 -11.36
CA CYS A 49 -14.37 -16.10 -10.94
C CYS A 49 -14.94 -17.45 -11.43
N GLY A 50 -15.81 -18.06 -10.64
CA GLY A 50 -16.40 -19.35 -10.97
C GLY A 50 -17.32 -19.26 -12.19
N ARG A 51 -17.05 -20.06 -13.23
CA ARG A 51 -18.00 -20.36 -14.32
C ARG A 51 -18.93 -21.52 -13.92
N ARG A 52 -19.83 -21.94 -14.82
CA ARG A 52 -20.79 -23.04 -14.58
C ARG A 52 -20.13 -24.25 -13.89
N GLY A 53 -20.64 -24.64 -12.72
CA GLY A 53 -20.14 -25.78 -11.95
C GLY A 53 -18.90 -25.53 -11.07
N LYS A 54 -18.33 -24.33 -11.07
CA LYS A 54 -17.27 -23.94 -10.10
C LYS A 54 -17.88 -23.42 -8.79
N PRO A 55 -17.14 -23.50 -7.68
CA PRO A 55 -17.57 -22.92 -6.41
C PRO A 55 -17.65 -21.39 -6.49
N CYS A 56 -18.47 -20.80 -5.62
CA CYS A 56 -18.60 -19.35 -5.49
C CYS A 56 -17.28 -18.72 -4.97
N PRO A 57 -16.93 -17.47 -5.36
CA PRO A 57 -17.74 -16.47 -6.07
C PRO A 57 -17.78 -16.65 -7.60
N CYS A 58 -18.92 -16.35 -8.22
CA CYS A 58 -19.16 -16.55 -9.66
C CYS A 58 -18.79 -15.35 -10.53
N CYS A 59 -18.48 -15.59 -11.81
CA CYS A 59 -18.29 -14.52 -12.79
C CYS A 59 -19.60 -13.75 -13.07
N ARG A 60 -19.47 -12.50 -13.55
CA ARG A 60 -20.60 -11.79 -14.18
C ARG A 60 -21.25 -12.69 -15.24
N GLY A 61 -22.58 -12.81 -15.22
CA GLY A 61 -23.32 -13.76 -16.06
C GLY A 61 -23.63 -15.13 -15.41
N PHE A 62 -23.22 -15.34 -14.16
CA PHE A 62 -23.59 -16.51 -13.36
C PHE A 62 -24.12 -16.09 -11.97
N ARG A 63 -24.99 -16.91 -11.38
CA ARG A 63 -25.47 -16.81 -9.99
C ARG A 63 -25.02 -18.03 -9.19
N CYS A 64 -24.76 -17.84 -7.90
CA CYS A 64 -24.60 -18.95 -6.96
C CYS A 64 -25.95 -19.66 -6.79
N THR A 65 -25.97 -20.98 -6.98
CA THR A 65 -27.12 -21.82 -6.63
C THR A 65 -26.61 -22.97 -5.78
N GLY A 66 -26.83 -22.88 -4.46
CA GLY A 66 -26.08 -23.70 -3.50
C GLY A 66 -24.61 -23.30 -3.51
N SER A 67 -23.71 -24.29 -3.51
CA SER A 67 -22.27 -24.06 -3.50
C SER A 67 -21.64 -23.83 -4.88
N PHE A 68 -22.42 -23.86 -5.97
CA PHE A 68 -21.91 -23.84 -7.36
C PHE A 68 -22.53 -22.73 -8.22
N CYS A 69 -21.77 -22.29 -9.21
CA CYS A 69 -22.20 -21.28 -10.18
C CYS A 69 -23.10 -21.86 -11.28
N ARG A 70 -24.23 -21.21 -11.55
CA ARG A 70 -25.15 -21.47 -12.67
C ARG A 70 -25.36 -20.23 -13.52
N LYS A 71 -25.64 -20.41 -14.81
CA LYS A 71 -25.90 -19.29 -15.72
C LYS A 71 -27.18 -18.59 -15.27
N TRP A 72 -27.25 -17.26 -15.42
CA TRP A 72 -28.56 -16.61 -15.40
C TRP A 72 -29.38 -17.23 -16.54
N GLN A 73 -30.52 -17.80 -16.19
CA GLN A 73 -31.52 -18.27 -17.14
C GLN A 73 -32.25 -17.05 -17.69
#